data_AF-A0A8J3I6E0-F1
#
_entry.id   AF-A0A8J3I6E0-F1
#
_cell.length_a   1.000
_cell.length_b   1.000
_cell.length_c   1.000
_cell.angle_alpha   90.00
_cell.angle_beta   90.00
_cell.angle_gamma   90.00
#
_symmetry.space_group_name_H-M   'P 1'
#
loop_
_entity.id
_entity.type
_entity.pdbx_description
1 polymer ?
#
loop_
_entity_poly.entity_id
_entity_poly.type
_entity_poly.pdbx_seq_one_letter_code
_entity_poly.pdbx_strand_id
1 'polypeptide(L)'
;MDGILVRAPLLPIETYLEQQIPPVKTHFQRALAVGSLDLLDELVRPAANQNDLVRRKRALLRYHIRMATRPTPYELFAGVALAHWDKQTELALASTEPILSVRPDMEWLMRLIWRLDTRNRGYVARNPRRKHTDTNAGRAVT
;
A
#
# COMPACT_ATOMS: atom_id res chain seq x y z
N MET A 1 19.25 -17.82 -8.38
CA MET A 1 18.16 -16.91 -7.96
C MET A 1 17.15 -17.00 -9.07
N ASP A 2 16.09 -17.77 -8.85
CA ASP A 2 15.37 -18.36 -9.99
C ASP A 2 14.12 -17.55 -10.37
N GLY A 3 13.86 -16.44 -9.68
CA GLY A 3 12.76 -15.53 -9.99
C GLY A 3 13.10 -14.06 -9.76
N ILE A 4 12.37 -13.19 -10.44
CA ILE A 4 12.43 -11.73 -10.34
C ILE A 4 11.09 -11.19 -9.87
N LEU A 5 11.12 -10.12 -9.07
CA LEU A 5 9.90 -9.41 -8.67
C LEU A 5 9.55 -8.39 -9.75
N VAL A 6 8.38 -8.55 -10.35
CA VAL A 6 7.80 -7.57 -11.28
C VAL A 6 6.82 -6.69 -10.52
N ARG A 7 6.85 -5.40 -10.81
CA ARG A 7 5.95 -4.39 -10.26
C ARG A 7 5.28 -3.67 -11.41
N ALA A 8 3.96 -3.56 -11.36
CA ALA A 8 3.18 -2.92 -12.41
C ALA A 8 2.12 -2.00 -11.81
N PRO A 9 1.84 -0.84 -12.42
CA PRO A 9 0.68 -0.03 -12.07
C PRO A 9 -0.61 -0.87 -12.21
N LEU A 10 -1.62 -0.58 -11.38
CA LEU A 10 -2.88 -1.36 -11.41
C LEU A 10 -3.72 -1.04 -12.65
N LEU A 11 -3.60 0.17 -13.20
CA LEU A 11 -4.31 0.57 -14.41
C LEU A 11 -3.34 0.60 -15.60
N PRO A 12 -3.81 0.25 -16.81
CA PRO A 12 -3.08 0.48 -18.05
C PRO A 12 -2.76 1.98 -18.25
N ILE A 13 -1.65 2.27 -18.93
CA ILE A 13 -1.22 3.66 -19.20
C ILE A 13 -2.21 4.39 -20.13
N GLU A 14 -2.89 3.62 -20.98
CA GLU A 14 -3.89 4.07 -21.94
C GLU A 14 -5.05 4.79 -21.23
N THR A 15 -5.45 4.33 -20.04
CA THR A 15 -6.51 4.97 -19.25
C THR A 15 -6.17 6.42 -18.92
N TYR A 16 -4.88 6.73 -18.66
CA TYR A 16 -4.42 8.10 -18.45
C TYR A 16 -4.42 8.91 -19.76
N LEU A 17 -3.94 8.33 -20.86
CA LEU A 17 -3.85 9.02 -22.16
C LEU A 17 -5.23 9.41 -22.69
N GLU A 18 -6.23 8.55 -22.48
CA GLU A 18 -7.61 8.80 -22.87
C GLU A 18 -8.32 9.82 -21.96
N GLN A 19 -7.66 10.30 -20.90
CA GLN A 19 -8.21 11.17 -19.85
C GLN A 19 -9.52 10.64 -19.24
N GLN A 20 -9.76 9.34 -19.37
CA GLN A 20 -10.91 8.68 -18.78
C GLN A 20 -10.64 8.54 -17.28
N ILE A 21 -11.21 9.44 -16.49
CA ILE A 21 -11.29 9.19 -15.04
C ILE A 21 -12.24 8.00 -14.89
N PRO A 22 -11.76 6.84 -14.40
CA PRO A 22 -12.63 5.69 -14.25
C PRO A 22 -13.79 6.08 -13.34
N PRO A 23 -15.03 5.64 -13.65
CA PRO A 23 -16.16 5.91 -12.78
C PRO A 23 -15.81 5.43 -11.37
N VAL A 24 -16.08 6.29 -10.39
CA VAL A 24 -15.58 6.13 -9.03
C VAL A 24 -16.04 4.81 -8.39
N LYS A 25 -17.04 4.10 -8.95
CA LYS A 25 -17.61 2.83 -8.45
C LYS A 25 -16.68 1.58 -8.51
N THR A 26 -15.51 1.66 -9.15
CA THR A 26 -14.62 0.51 -9.45
C THR A 26 -13.44 0.42 -8.46
N HIS A 27 -12.48 -0.52 -8.60
CA HIS A 27 -11.25 -0.70 -7.79
C HIS A 27 -10.54 0.60 -7.37
N PHE A 28 -10.66 1.64 -8.19
CA PHE A 28 -10.26 3.01 -7.89
C PHE A 28 -10.80 3.54 -6.56
N GLN A 29 -12.08 3.30 -6.22
CA GLN A 29 -12.70 3.67 -4.94
C GLN A 29 -12.02 3.00 -3.75
N ARG A 30 -11.75 1.69 -3.86
CA ARG A 30 -11.08 0.93 -2.82
C ARG A 30 -9.65 1.44 -2.64
N ALA A 31 -8.94 1.66 -3.75
CA ALA A 31 -7.60 2.21 -3.71
C ALA A 31 -7.56 3.62 -3.11
N LEU A 32 -8.53 4.46 -3.44
CA LEU A 32 -8.69 5.77 -2.85
C LEU A 32 -9.02 5.69 -1.36
N ALA A 33 -9.87 4.75 -0.93
CA ALA A 33 -10.22 4.55 0.46
C ALA A 33 -8.99 4.18 1.31
N VAL A 34 -8.06 3.40 0.76
CA VAL A 34 -6.81 3.07 1.46
C VAL A 34 -5.85 4.28 1.46
N GLY A 35 -5.78 5.05 0.37
CA GLY A 35 -4.80 6.15 0.25
C GLY A 35 -5.23 7.51 0.78
N SER A 36 -6.52 7.76 0.89
CA SER A 36 -7.08 8.99 1.45
C SER A 36 -8.57 8.84 1.73
N LEU A 37 -8.90 8.43 2.95
CA LEU A 37 -10.27 8.47 3.46
C LEU A 37 -10.84 9.90 3.40
N ASP A 38 -10.04 10.92 3.75
CA ASP A 38 -10.48 12.32 3.71
C ASP A 38 -10.94 12.74 2.30
N LEU A 39 -10.17 12.40 1.26
CA LEU A 39 -10.56 12.73 -0.11
C LEU A 39 -11.80 11.95 -0.55
N LEU A 40 -11.92 10.67 -0.14
CA LEU A 40 -13.11 9.88 -0.42
C LEU A 40 -14.35 10.52 0.22
N ASP A 41 -14.27 10.92 1.49
CA ASP A 41 -15.33 11.60 2.22
C ASP A 41 -15.68 12.95 1.60
N GLU A 42 -14.66 13.73 1.19
CA GLU A 42 -14.87 14.97 0.46
C GLU A 42 -15.68 14.74 -0.82
N LEU A 43 -15.40 13.69 -1.59
CA LEU A 43 -16.08 13.41 -2.85
C LEU A 43 -17.57 13.03 -2.68
N VAL A 44 -17.96 12.54 -1.50
CA VAL A 44 -19.37 12.24 -1.19
C VAL A 44 -20.16 13.52 -0.89
N ARG A 45 -19.49 14.55 -0.36
CA ARG A 45 -20.15 15.83 -0.01
C ARG A 45 -20.37 16.70 -1.25
N PRO A 46 -21.45 17.49 -1.32
CA PRO A 46 -21.59 18.52 -2.34
C PRO A 46 -20.38 19.46 -2.36
N ALA A 47 -20.00 19.94 -3.53
CA ALA A 47 -18.94 20.93 -3.62
C ALA A 47 -19.45 22.30 -3.18
N ALA A 48 -18.64 23.01 -2.40
CA ALA A 48 -19.02 24.32 -1.87
C ALA A 48 -19.05 25.40 -2.97
N ASN A 49 -18.17 25.28 -3.97
CA ASN A 49 -18.05 26.19 -5.10
C ASN A 49 -17.26 25.55 -6.26
N GLN A 50 -17.12 26.28 -7.37
CA GLN A 50 -16.38 25.82 -8.55
C GLN A 50 -14.89 25.55 -8.26
N ASN A 51 -14.26 26.34 -7.39
CA ASN A 51 -12.85 26.14 -7.03
C ASN A 51 -12.65 24.84 -6.25
N ASP A 52 -13.59 24.49 -5.38
CA ASP A 52 -13.63 23.22 -4.66
C ASP A 52 -13.78 22.04 -5.63
N LEU A 53 -14.67 22.14 -6.63
CA LEU A 53 -14.78 21.14 -7.70
C LEU A 53 -13.46 20.94 -8.46
N VAL A 54 -12.79 22.02 -8.85
CA VAL A 54 -11.51 21.96 -9.56
C VAL A 54 -10.42 21.35 -8.67
N ARG A 55 -10.36 21.71 -7.37
CA ARG A 55 -9.42 21.11 -6.41
C ARG A 55 -9.61 19.60 -6.31
N ARG A 56 -10.85 19.15 -6.13
CA ARG A 56 -11.20 17.73 -6.02
C ARG A 56 -10.88 16.96 -7.30
N LYS A 57 -11.21 17.51 -8.48
CA LYS A 57 -10.83 16.92 -9.78
C LYS A 57 -9.32 16.79 -9.94
N ARG A 58 -8.54 17.82 -9.57
CA ARG A 58 -7.07 17.74 -9.59
C ARG A 58 -6.53 16.69 -8.63
N ALA A 59 -7.15 16.53 -7.45
CA ALA A 59 -6.77 15.50 -6.50
C ALA A 59 -7.03 14.10 -7.06
N LEU A 60 -8.22 13.86 -7.62
CA LEU A 60 -8.55 12.62 -8.33
C LEU A 60 -7.58 12.30 -9.46
N LEU A 61 -7.23 13.30 -10.27
CA LEU A 61 -6.30 13.12 -11.38
C LEU A 61 -4.89 12.69 -10.90
N ARG A 62 -4.42 13.20 -9.74
CA ARG A 62 -3.13 12.75 -9.17
C ARG A 62 -3.16 11.27 -8.79
N TYR A 63 -4.26 10.79 -8.21
CA TYR A 63 -4.41 9.36 -7.88
C TYR A 63 -4.52 8.52 -9.15
N HIS A 64 -5.25 8.99 -10.15
CA HIS A 64 -5.37 8.32 -11.44
C HIS A 64 -4.00 8.19 -12.15
N ILE A 65 -3.24 9.28 -12.24
CA ILE A 65 -1.87 9.27 -12.78
C ILE A 65 -1.02 8.27 -12.02
N ARG A 66 -1.09 8.25 -10.67
CA ARG A 66 -0.32 7.29 -9.87
C ARG A 66 -0.66 5.85 -10.23
N MET A 67 -1.95 5.51 -10.36
CA MET A 67 -2.42 4.17 -10.69
C MET A 67 -2.07 3.70 -12.11
N ALA A 68 -1.88 4.63 -13.05
CA ALA A 68 -1.56 4.32 -14.44
C ALA A 68 -0.05 4.36 -14.75
N THR A 69 0.75 5.11 -13.97
CA THR A 69 2.14 5.42 -14.34
C THR A 69 3.20 4.98 -13.32
N ARG A 70 2.85 4.80 -12.04
CA ARG A 70 3.84 4.56 -10.99
C ARG A 70 3.83 3.08 -10.55
N PRO A 71 4.90 2.31 -10.82
CA PRO A 71 4.98 0.90 -10.42
C PRO A 71 5.36 0.71 -8.94
N THR A 72 5.55 1.79 -8.17
CA THR A 72 5.93 1.68 -6.76
C THR A 72 4.78 1.08 -5.94
N PRO A 73 4.94 -0.10 -5.32
CA PRO A 73 3.89 -0.77 -4.56
C PRO A 73 3.54 0.10 -3.35
N TYR A 74 2.41 0.76 -3.45
CA TYR A 74 1.85 1.58 -2.39
C TYR A 74 0.37 1.29 -2.37
N GLU A 75 -0.09 0.72 -1.26
CA GLU A 75 -1.49 0.37 -1.04
C GLU A 75 -2.06 -0.46 -2.21
N LEU A 76 -3.16 -0.01 -2.81
CA LEU A 76 -3.85 -0.69 -3.91
C LEU A 76 -3.63 0.00 -5.27
N PHE A 77 -2.56 0.79 -5.43
CA PHE A 77 -2.29 1.51 -6.70
C PHE A 77 -1.38 0.77 -7.68
N ALA A 78 -0.65 -0.24 -7.20
CA ALA A 78 0.24 -1.06 -8.01
C ALA A 78 0.27 -2.50 -7.47
N GLY A 79 0.46 -3.44 -8.38
CA GLY A 79 0.57 -4.87 -8.09
C GLY A 79 2.02 -5.35 -8.08
N VAL A 80 2.23 -6.52 -7.48
CA VAL A 80 3.50 -7.25 -7.53
C VAL A 80 3.25 -8.69 -7.97
N ALA A 81 4.17 -9.23 -8.76
CA ALA A 81 4.15 -10.63 -9.20
C ALA A 81 5.57 -11.20 -9.22
N LEU A 82 5.68 -12.52 -9.09
CA LEU A 82 6.93 -13.24 -9.31
C LEU A 82 6.96 -13.68 -10.77
N ALA A 83 8.02 -13.33 -11.49
CA ALA A 83 8.31 -13.86 -12.81
C ALA A 83 9.58 -14.70 -12.78
N HIS A 84 9.74 -15.57 -13.78
CA HIS A 84 10.89 -16.46 -13.93
C HIS A 84 11.58 -16.18 -15.27
N TRP A 85 12.83 -16.60 -15.40
CA TRP A 85 13.55 -16.52 -16.67
C TRP A 85 13.11 -17.66 -17.58
N ASP A 86 12.87 -17.34 -18.85
CA ASP A 86 12.54 -18.32 -19.90
C ASP A 86 13.10 -17.86 -21.26
N LYS A 87 12.99 -18.70 -22.29
CA LYS A 87 13.41 -18.42 -23.66
C LYS A 87 12.55 -17.35 -24.35
N GLN A 88 11.35 -17.10 -23.83
CA GLN A 88 10.40 -16.13 -24.37
C GLN A 88 9.89 -15.22 -23.26
N THR A 89 9.69 -13.95 -23.61
CA THR A 89 9.12 -12.96 -22.68
C THR A 89 7.61 -13.04 -22.74
N GLU A 90 6.99 -13.48 -21.65
CA GLU A 90 5.54 -13.42 -21.46
C GLU A 90 5.26 -12.59 -20.20
N LEU A 91 4.63 -11.43 -20.39
CA LEU A 91 4.23 -10.56 -19.30
C LEU A 91 2.89 -9.90 -19.63
N ALA A 92 1.91 -10.12 -18.77
CA ALA A 92 0.59 -9.53 -18.90
C ALA A 92 0.07 -9.10 -17.52
N LEU A 93 -0.79 -8.08 -17.51
CA LEU A 93 -1.60 -7.80 -16.33
C LEU A 93 -2.62 -8.93 -16.17
N ALA A 94 -2.82 -9.40 -14.92
CA ALA A 94 -3.78 -10.45 -14.65
C ALA A 94 -5.19 -10.00 -15.04
N SER A 95 -5.93 -10.88 -15.71
CA SER A 95 -7.35 -10.67 -16.05
C SER A 95 -8.29 -10.93 -14.87
N THR A 96 -7.76 -11.53 -13.79
CA THR A 96 -8.47 -11.85 -12.56
C THR A 96 -8.20 -10.82 -11.47
N GLU A 97 -9.09 -10.76 -10.47
CA GLU A 97 -8.92 -9.93 -9.28
C GLU A 97 -7.57 -10.21 -8.57
N PRO A 98 -6.80 -9.17 -8.18
CA PRO A 98 -5.58 -9.34 -7.42
C PRO A 98 -5.83 -9.95 -6.03
N ILE A 99 -4.90 -10.78 -5.55
CA ILE A 99 -4.89 -11.24 -4.16
C ILE A 99 -4.44 -10.09 -3.26
N LEU A 100 -5.24 -9.76 -2.24
CA LEU A 100 -4.94 -8.70 -1.29
C LEU A 100 -4.24 -9.24 -0.04
N SER A 101 -3.07 -8.70 0.27
CA SER A 101 -2.38 -8.92 1.55
C SER A 101 -2.52 -7.66 2.41
N VAL A 102 -3.35 -7.73 3.45
CA VAL A 102 -3.60 -6.62 4.37
C VAL A 102 -2.86 -6.84 5.68
N ARG A 103 -2.21 -5.78 6.20
CA ARG A 103 -1.57 -5.78 7.52
C ARG A 103 -2.13 -4.62 8.34
N PRO A 104 -2.31 -4.77 9.66
CA PRO A 104 -2.64 -3.64 10.52
C PRO A 104 -1.57 -2.57 10.44
N ASP A 105 -1.97 -1.31 10.61
CA ASP A 105 -1.02 -0.23 10.81
C ASP A 105 -0.16 -0.54 12.04
N MET A 106 1.16 -0.55 11.84
CA MET A 106 2.10 -0.98 12.89
C MET A 106 2.12 0.00 14.05
N GLU A 107 1.92 1.29 13.80
CA GLU A 107 1.91 2.28 14.88
C GLU A 107 0.69 2.07 15.78
N TRP A 108 -0.50 1.94 15.19
CA TRP A 108 -1.75 1.62 15.89
C TRP A 108 -1.64 0.28 16.64
N LEU A 109 -1.15 -0.77 15.98
CA LEU A 109 -1.01 -2.10 16.57
C LEU A 109 -0.07 -2.07 17.78
N MET A 110 1.08 -1.43 17.66
CA MET A 110 2.05 -1.33 18.76
C MET A 110 1.50 -0.52 19.93
N ARG A 111 0.78 0.60 19.66
CA ARG A 111 0.10 1.34 20.73
C ARG A 111 -0.96 0.50 21.45
N LEU A 112 -1.71 -0.31 20.72
CA LEU A 112 -2.70 -1.23 21.30
C LEU A 112 -2.03 -2.29 22.18
N ILE A 113 -0.99 -2.95 21.67
CA ILE A 113 -0.20 -3.94 22.41
C ILE A 113 0.32 -3.34 23.71
N TRP A 114 0.92 -2.15 23.67
CA TRP A 114 1.43 -1.49 24.88
C TRP A 114 0.33 -1.14 25.89
N ARG A 115 -0.86 -0.76 25.45
CA ARG A 115 -2.01 -0.53 26.34
C ARG A 115 -2.49 -1.81 27.00
N LEU A 116 -2.44 -2.94 26.30
CA LEU A 116 -2.84 -4.23 26.85
C LEU A 116 -1.79 -4.76 27.84
N ASP A 117 -0.50 -4.69 27.50
CA ASP A 117 0.58 -5.12 28.39
C ASP A 117 0.61 -4.33 29.70
N THR A 118 0.35 -3.02 29.65
CA THR A 118 0.33 -2.16 30.85
C THR A 118 -0.87 -2.44 31.76
N ARG A 119 -2.02 -2.83 31.20
CA ARG A 119 -3.22 -3.23 31.96
C ARG A 119 -3.14 -4.66 32.49
N ASN A 120 -2.39 -5.52 31.80
CA ASN A 120 -2.32 -6.95 32.09
C ASN A 120 -1.04 -7.34 32.83
N ARG A 121 -0.49 -6.46 33.68
CA ARG A 121 0.71 -6.72 34.52
C ARG A 121 0.59 -7.91 35.49
N GLY A 122 -0.54 -8.64 35.50
CA GLY A 122 -0.70 -9.95 36.15
C GLY A 122 -0.61 -11.18 35.23
N TYR A 123 -0.67 -11.03 33.90
CA TYR A 123 -0.64 -12.14 32.94
C TYR A 123 0.76 -12.26 32.30
N VAL A 124 1.63 -12.99 32.99
CA VAL A 124 2.92 -13.42 32.47
C VAL A 124 2.67 -14.51 31.42
N ALA A 125 2.56 -14.15 30.14
CA ALA A 125 2.77 -15.07 29.04
C ALA A 125 4.14 -14.78 28.42
N ARG A 126 5.10 -15.60 28.84
CA ARG A 126 6.49 -15.65 28.40
C ARG A 126 6.58 -15.86 26.89
N ASN A 127 7.37 -15.04 26.19
CA ASN A 127 8.29 -15.56 25.18
C ASN A 127 9.51 -14.63 25.04
N PRO A 128 10.64 -14.90 25.74
CA PRO A 128 11.83 -14.10 25.64
C PRO A 128 12.64 -14.55 24.43
N ARG A 129 12.35 -14.03 23.24
CA ARG A 129 13.39 -14.02 22.20
C ARG A 129 14.45 -13.01 22.66
N ARG A 130 15.56 -13.55 23.19
CA ARG A 130 16.79 -12.85 23.55
C ARG A 130 17.02 -11.67 22.60
N LYS A 131 17.18 -10.46 23.15
CA LYS A 131 17.71 -9.33 22.39
C LYS A 131 19.06 -9.75 21.82
N HIS A 132 19.15 -9.85 20.50
CA HIS A 132 20.38 -10.20 19.80
C HIS A 132 21.25 -8.95 19.63
N THR A 133 21.62 -8.32 20.74
CA THR A 133 22.57 -7.19 20.78
C THR A 133 23.39 -7.30 22.06
N ASP A 134 24.22 -8.34 22.15
CA ASP A 134 25.36 -8.41 23.07
C ASP A 134 26.47 -9.20 22.39
N THR A 135 27.16 -8.56 21.46
CA THR A 135 28.49 -8.97 21.00
C THR A 135 29.24 -7.72 20.54
N ASN A 136 29.87 -7.03 21.49
CA ASN A 136 31.27 -6.60 21.40
C ASN A 136 31.63 -5.65 22.55
N ALA A 137 32.09 -6.23 23.65
CA ALA A 137 32.97 -5.54 24.59
C ALA A 137 33.90 -6.57 25.25
N GLY A 138 35.17 -6.58 24.82
CA GLY A 138 36.30 -6.92 25.70
C GLY A 138 36.77 -8.38 25.78
N ARG A 139 37.59 -8.80 24.82
CA ARG A 139 38.72 -9.75 25.01
C ARG A 139 39.88 -9.18 24.18
N ALA A 140 41.12 -9.09 24.59
CA ALA A 140 41.85 -9.25 25.85
C ALA A 140 43.11 -8.35 25.65
N VAL A 141 43.53 -7.56 26.64
CA VAL A 141 44.74 -7.79 27.45
C VAL A 141 45.90 -8.41 26.65
N THR A 142 46.96 -7.60 26.55
CA THR A 142 48.34 -7.86 26.10
C THR A 142 48.93 -9.17 26.59
#